data_AF-A0A523HIF5-F1
#
_entry.id   AF-A0A523HIF5-F1
#
_cell.length_a   1.000
_cell.length_b   1.000
_cell.length_c   1.000
_cell.angle_alpha   90.00
_cell.angle_beta   90.00
_cell.angle_gamma   90.00
#
_symmetry.space_group_name_H-M   'P 1'
#
loop_
_entity.id
_entity.type
_entity.pdbx_description
1 polymer ?
#
loop_
_entity_poly.entity_id
_entity_poly.type
_entity_poly.pdbx_seq_one_letter_code
_entity_poly.pdbx_strand_id
1 'polypeptide(L)'
;MNRSKSILIHISVLVVLVFELLAAYWFISASSSMRFLLCGVHLLLVAIFTLLGKNIKSEKFQENSNFTYVAFAISAVLPVYGMVGMSCVYLYLRNAKAQARQYFETDEQFLSDRRQVWIKDVGRNAIDIKRNELEVDAFRDVLRTNDRQLEENAINKLSRSLTKESVSILKDVVKTSASDTKILAASALIEMEDKIITKIETLRAQVYQNPDGHTILELARAYDSYCYLGVLDTVSQKHYQNLALEQYETFLQIDSGHREANLEYGRILLNSGKTEDAIKNLRLALALSPEDVNPQIWLAEAYYRSQDYDNVRKLCTKLADTKKLPEDIREVVDWWTTQDDVIA
;
A
#
# COMPACT_ATOMS: atom_id res chain seq x y z
N MET A 1 0.66 -19.88 -0.87
CA MET A 1 1.06 -21.30 -0.69
C MET A 1 -0.04 -22.19 -1.27
N ASN A 2 0.26 -23.10 -2.20
CA ASN A 2 -0.74 -24.03 -2.77
C ASN A 2 -1.43 -24.83 -1.65
N ARG A 3 -2.75 -25.01 -1.78
CA ARG A 3 -3.60 -25.73 -0.81
C ARG A 3 -3.01 -27.11 -0.46
N SER A 4 -2.46 -27.80 -1.46
CA SER A 4 -1.71 -29.06 -1.32
C SER A 4 -0.47 -28.95 -0.41
N LYS A 5 0.36 -27.90 -0.55
CA LYS A 5 1.52 -27.66 0.34
C LYS A 5 1.09 -27.37 1.78
N SER A 6 -0.02 -26.63 1.97
CA SER A 6 -0.55 -26.39 3.32
C SER A 6 -1.03 -27.66 3.99
N ILE A 7 -1.75 -28.51 3.25
CA ILE A 7 -2.27 -29.78 3.76
C ILE A 7 -1.09 -30.70 4.13
N LEU A 8 -0.07 -30.76 3.28
CA LEU A 8 1.14 -31.53 3.55
C LEU A 8 1.83 -31.09 4.85
N ILE A 9 1.97 -29.78 5.08
CA ILE A 9 2.58 -29.25 6.32
C ILE A 9 1.75 -29.64 7.55
N HIS A 10 0.42 -29.55 7.51
CA HIS A 10 -0.43 -29.94 8.64
C HIS A 10 -0.35 -31.45 8.91
N ILE A 11 -0.31 -32.27 7.86
CA ILE A 11 -0.09 -33.71 7.99
C ILE A 11 1.29 -33.98 8.61
N SER A 12 2.35 -33.32 8.15
CA SER A 12 3.69 -33.45 8.72
C SER A 12 3.75 -33.04 10.19
N VAL A 13 3.07 -31.97 10.59
CA VAL A 13 2.99 -31.54 12.00
C VAL A 13 2.25 -32.58 12.84
N LEU A 14 1.13 -33.13 12.34
CA LEU A 14 0.38 -34.18 13.04
C LEU A 14 1.22 -35.45 13.22
N VAL A 15 1.95 -35.85 12.18
CA VAL A 15 2.86 -37.00 12.24
C VAL A 15 3.94 -36.79 13.30
N VAL A 16 4.56 -35.62 13.36
CA VAL A 16 5.56 -35.27 14.39
C VAL A 16 4.96 -35.35 15.80
N LEU A 17 3.75 -34.86 16.01
CA LEU A 17 3.05 -34.94 17.30
C LEU A 17 2.74 -36.38 17.73
N VAL A 18 2.37 -37.25 16.78
CA VAL A 18 2.13 -38.68 17.07
C VAL A 18 3.42 -39.37 17.47
N PHE A 19 4.53 -39.13 16.76
CA PHE A 19 5.83 -39.70 17.12
C PHE A 19 6.31 -39.21 18.49
N GLU A 20 6.04 -37.96 18.83
CA GLU A 20 6.36 -37.41 20.15
C GLU A 20 5.54 -38.09 21.26
N LEU A 21 4.23 -38.25 21.07
CA LEU A 21 3.35 -38.93 22.03
C LEU A 21 3.80 -40.37 22.28
N LEU A 22 4.20 -41.08 21.21
CA LEU A 22 4.78 -42.41 21.33
C LEU A 22 6.09 -42.37 22.11
N ALA A 23 7.02 -41.48 21.76
CA ALA A 23 8.29 -41.35 22.48
C ALA A 23 8.09 -41.06 23.98
N ALA A 24 7.14 -40.18 24.32
CA ALA A 24 6.78 -39.86 25.70
C ALA A 24 6.16 -41.07 26.44
N TYR A 25 5.30 -41.86 25.78
CA TYR A 25 4.74 -43.08 26.34
C TYR A 25 5.82 -44.11 26.69
N TRP A 26 6.74 -44.37 25.75
CA TRP A 26 7.84 -45.31 25.94
C TRP A 26 8.87 -44.84 26.98
N PHE A 27 8.99 -43.53 27.21
CA PHE A 27 9.94 -42.95 28.16
C PHE A 27 9.66 -43.39 29.61
N ILE A 28 8.38 -43.57 29.98
CA ILE A 28 7.95 -43.91 31.35
C ILE A 28 8.49 -45.29 31.77
N SER A 29 8.45 -46.26 30.85
CA SER A 29 8.87 -47.65 31.09
C SER A 29 10.29 -47.96 30.59
N ALA A 30 11.00 -46.99 30.03
CA ALA A 30 12.31 -47.19 29.42
C ALA A 30 13.45 -47.39 30.44
N SER A 31 14.42 -48.22 30.07
CA SER A 31 15.71 -48.34 30.76
C SER A 31 16.54 -47.05 30.63
N SER A 32 17.55 -46.87 31.49
CA SER A 32 18.37 -45.65 31.50
C SER A 32 19.03 -45.35 30.15
N SER A 33 19.56 -46.37 29.46
CA SER A 33 20.15 -46.22 28.12
C SER A 33 19.12 -45.82 27.06
N MET A 34 17.91 -46.38 27.14
CA MET A 34 16.82 -46.08 26.22
C MET A 34 16.26 -44.67 26.43
N ARG A 35 16.27 -44.15 27.66
CA ARG A 35 15.87 -42.76 27.94
C ARG A 35 16.77 -41.74 27.26
N PHE A 36 18.10 -41.96 27.22
CA PHE A 36 19.01 -41.09 26.48
C PHE A 36 18.71 -41.06 24.98
N LEU A 37 18.39 -42.22 24.40
CA LEU A 37 18.00 -42.32 22.99
C LEU A 37 16.69 -41.55 22.72
N LEU A 38 15.68 -41.72 23.59
CA LEU A 38 14.41 -41.02 23.48
C LEU A 38 14.54 -39.50 23.65
N CYS A 39 15.44 -39.01 24.51
CA CYS A 39 15.77 -37.58 24.58
C CYS A 39 16.39 -37.05 23.28
N GLY A 40 17.23 -37.85 22.62
CA GLY A 40 17.78 -37.50 21.30
C GLY A 40 16.71 -37.43 20.21
N VAL A 41 15.77 -38.38 20.22
CA VAL A 41 14.61 -38.40 19.31
C VAL A 41 13.72 -37.18 19.54
N HIS A 42 13.46 -36.82 20.80
CA HIS A 42 12.69 -35.63 21.16
C HIS A 42 13.28 -34.35 20.57
N LEU A 43 14.58 -34.10 20.78
CA LEU A 43 15.25 -32.90 20.25
C LEU A 43 15.22 -32.83 18.72
N LEU A 44 15.33 -33.99 18.04
CA LEU A 44 15.21 -34.08 16.59
C LEU A 44 13.78 -33.75 16.12
N LEU A 45 12.74 -34.26 16.80
CA LEU A 45 11.34 -33.94 16.48
C LEU A 45 11.04 -32.46 16.70
N VAL A 46 11.57 -31.85 17.75
CA VAL A 46 11.44 -30.40 18.02
C VAL A 46 12.13 -29.57 16.92
N ALA A 47 13.31 -29.98 16.45
CA ALA A 47 13.97 -29.31 15.33
C ALA A 47 13.14 -29.39 14.03
N ILE A 48 12.57 -30.55 13.73
CA ILE A 48 11.69 -30.73 12.55
C ILE A 48 10.43 -29.87 12.70
N PHE A 49 9.78 -29.90 13.86
CA PHE A 49 8.58 -29.11 14.16
C PHE A 49 8.81 -27.61 13.96
N THR A 50 9.93 -27.09 14.47
CA THR A 50 10.25 -25.65 14.36
C THR A 50 10.57 -25.23 12.92
N LEU A 51 11.22 -26.09 12.13
CA LEU A 51 11.45 -25.86 10.70
C LEU A 51 10.13 -25.87 9.91
N LEU A 52 9.22 -26.80 10.20
CA LEU A 52 7.88 -26.82 9.62
C LEU A 52 7.10 -25.55 9.98
N GLY A 53 7.25 -25.06 11.23
CA GLY A 53 6.66 -23.81 11.71
C GLY A 53 7.13 -22.57 10.94
N LYS A 54 8.39 -22.52 10.46
CA LYS A 54 8.89 -21.41 9.62
C LYS A 54 8.09 -21.26 8.32
N ASN A 55 7.63 -22.36 7.75
CA ASN A 55 6.84 -22.36 6.51
C ASN A 55 5.38 -21.92 6.72
N ILE A 56 4.94 -21.77 7.97
CA ILE A 56 3.60 -21.28 8.34
C ILE A 56 3.61 -19.75 8.63
N LYS A 57 4.79 -19.15 8.88
CA LYS A 57 4.93 -17.73 9.22
C LYS A 57 4.64 -16.79 8.04
N SER A 58 4.15 -15.58 8.34
CA SER A 58 4.06 -14.47 7.37
C SER A 58 5.44 -13.90 7.03
N GLU A 59 5.61 -13.38 5.81
CA GLU A 59 6.83 -12.66 5.36
C GLU A 59 7.30 -11.59 6.36
N LYS A 60 6.40 -10.85 7.00
CA LYS A 60 6.73 -9.85 8.04
C LYS A 60 7.33 -10.43 9.35
N PHE A 61 7.24 -11.73 9.56
CA PHE A 61 7.81 -12.46 10.71
C PHE A 61 8.99 -13.36 10.29
N GLN A 62 9.32 -13.41 9.00
CA GLN A 62 10.54 -14.07 8.51
C GLN A 62 11.78 -13.29 8.94
N GLU A 63 11.66 -11.97 9.18
CA GLU A 63 12.78 -11.13 9.63
C GLU A 63 13.13 -11.28 11.12
N ASN A 64 12.22 -11.78 11.96
CA ASN A 64 12.47 -11.88 13.41
C ASN A 64 12.96 -13.28 13.80
N SER A 65 14.28 -13.50 13.68
CA SER A 65 14.96 -14.78 13.97
C SER A 65 14.65 -15.30 15.39
N ASN A 66 14.46 -14.39 16.36
CA ASN A 66 14.23 -14.65 17.78
C ASN A 66 13.02 -15.55 18.07
N PHE A 67 11.91 -15.43 17.33
CA PHE A 67 10.71 -16.23 17.60
C PHE A 67 10.93 -17.73 17.31
N THR A 68 11.77 -18.05 16.33
CA THR A 68 12.08 -19.46 16.01
C THR A 68 12.82 -20.12 17.19
N TYR A 69 13.74 -19.39 17.81
CA TYR A 69 14.50 -19.88 18.96
C TYR A 69 13.62 -20.05 20.20
N VAL A 70 12.66 -19.15 20.42
CA VAL A 70 11.67 -19.28 21.51
C VAL A 70 10.75 -20.49 21.29
N ALA A 71 10.24 -20.67 20.06
CA ALA A 71 9.41 -21.83 19.71
C ALA A 71 10.15 -23.17 19.92
N PHE A 72 11.45 -23.19 19.58
CA PHE A 72 12.33 -24.33 19.85
C PHE A 72 12.51 -24.57 21.34
N ALA A 73 12.87 -23.53 22.11
CA ALA A 73 13.11 -23.66 23.54
C ALA A 73 11.88 -24.16 24.31
N ILE A 74 10.70 -23.60 24.03
CA ILE A 74 9.44 -24.02 24.69
C ILE A 74 9.10 -25.47 24.34
N SER A 75 9.26 -25.85 23.07
CA SER A 75 8.94 -27.22 22.61
C SER A 75 9.93 -28.26 23.13
N ALA A 76 11.18 -27.87 23.40
CA ALA A 76 12.21 -28.74 23.96
C ALA A 76 12.08 -28.93 25.49
N VAL A 77 11.53 -27.95 26.21
CA VAL A 77 11.36 -28.03 27.67
C VAL A 77 10.07 -28.76 28.06
N LEU A 78 9.03 -28.67 27.22
CA LEU A 78 7.72 -29.27 27.47
C LEU A 78 7.37 -30.26 26.35
N PRO A 79 7.76 -31.55 26.47
CA PRO A 79 7.41 -32.59 25.50
C PRO A 79 5.89 -32.67 25.31
N VAL A 80 5.44 -32.84 24.06
CA VAL A 80 4.02 -32.86 23.65
C VAL A 80 3.30 -31.52 23.88
N TYR A 81 3.21 -31.04 25.11
CA TYR A 81 2.48 -29.82 25.49
C TYR A 81 3.06 -28.55 24.86
N GLY A 82 4.38 -28.44 24.79
CA GLY A 82 5.07 -27.33 24.15
C GLY A 82 4.80 -27.30 22.64
N MET A 83 4.80 -28.45 21.97
CA MET A 83 4.49 -28.54 20.55
C MET A 83 3.01 -28.29 20.25
N VAL A 84 2.09 -28.84 21.05
CA VAL A 84 0.64 -28.56 20.92
C VAL A 84 0.35 -27.08 21.16
N GLY A 85 0.91 -26.50 22.23
CA GLY A 85 0.79 -25.07 22.53
C GLY A 85 1.34 -24.21 21.41
N MET A 86 2.52 -24.54 20.88
CA MET A 86 3.10 -23.84 19.74
C MET A 86 2.30 -24.04 18.44
N SER A 87 1.69 -25.21 18.21
CA SER A 87 0.77 -25.42 17.09
C SER A 87 -0.46 -24.50 17.20
N CYS A 88 -1.02 -24.35 18.40
CA CYS A 88 -2.09 -23.38 18.65
C CYS A 88 -1.61 -21.95 18.41
N VAL A 89 -0.40 -21.58 18.84
CA VAL A 89 0.19 -20.26 18.56
C VAL A 89 0.42 -20.06 17.05
N TYR A 90 0.92 -21.05 16.32
CA TYR A 90 1.09 -20.96 14.87
C TYR A 90 -0.25 -20.82 14.13
N LEU A 91 -1.29 -21.54 14.58
CA LEU A 91 -2.65 -21.40 14.06
C LEU A 91 -3.28 -20.06 14.44
N TYR A 92 -3.04 -19.58 15.66
CA TYR A 92 -3.46 -18.27 16.13
C TYR A 92 -2.78 -17.17 15.31
N LEU A 93 -1.46 -17.21 15.10
CA LEU A 93 -0.75 -16.24 14.27
C LEU A 93 -1.21 -16.29 12.81
N ARG A 94 -1.53 -17.50 12.31
CA ARG A 94 -2.14 -17.68 10.99
C ARG A 94 -3.54 -17.08 10.90
N ASN A 95 -4.35 -17.13 11.96
CA ASN A 95 -5.71 -16.56 12.01
C ASN A 95 -5.72 -15.09 12.42
N ALA A 96 -4.76 -14.64 13.22
CA ALA A 96 -4.48 -13.25 13.53
C ALA A 96 -4.08 -12.50 12.25
N LYS A 97 -3.52 -13.16 11.24
CA LYS A 97 -3.42 -12.61 9.86
C LYS A 97 -4.79 -12.30 9.23
N ALA A 98 -5.83 -13.04 9.58
CA ALA A 98 -7.20 -12.82 9.08
C ALA A 98 -7.93 -11.72 9.89
N GLN A 99 -7.74 -11.66 11.21
CA GLN A 99 -8.33 -10.62 12.07
C GLN A 99 -7.56 -9.29 12.10
N ALA A 100 -6.22 -9.30 12.06
CA ALA A 100 -5.40 -8.10 11.94
C ALA A 100 -5.59 -7.41 10.58
N ARG A 101 -5.93 -8.16 9.52
CA ARG A 101 -6.43 -7.55 8.26
C ARG A 101 -7.72 -6.76 8.45
N GLN A 102 -8.55 -7.15 9.42
CA GLN A 102 -9.87 -6.55 9.64
C GLN A 102 -9.85 -5.44 10.73
N TYR A 103 -8.93 -5.52 11.70
CA TYR A 103 -8.80 -4.56 12.81
C TYR A 103 -7.73 -3.47 12.61
N PHE A 104 -6.65 -3.70 11.86
CA PHE A 104 -5.70 -2.62 11.53
C PHE A 104 -6.20 -1.68 10.43
N GLU A 105 -7.24 -2.07 9.69
CA GLU A 105 -7.93 -1.16 8.77
C GLU A 105 -8.78 -0.12 9.50
N THR A 106 -9.15 -0.32 10.77
CA THR A 106 -10.13 0.55 11.45
C THR A 106 -9.53 1.60 12.40
N ASP A 107 -8.42 1.30 13.12
CA ASP A 107 -7.82 2.26 14.07
C ASP A 107 -6.78 3.21 13.45
N GLU A 108 -6.04 2.78 12.41
CA GLU A 108 -5.11 3.66 11.69
C GLU A 108 -5.88 4.68 10.83
N GLN A 109 -7.10 4.33 10.41
CA GLN A 109 -8.02 5.21 9.66
C GLN A 109 -8.51 6.37 10.53
N PHE A 110 -8.79 6.15 11.82
CA PHE A 110 -9.26 7.19 12.75
C PHE A 110 -8.17 8.20 13.18
N LEU A 111 -6.90 7.77 13.27
CA LEU A 111 -5.78 8.64 13.66
C LEU A 111 -5.01 9.23 12.46
N SER A 112 -5.23 8.72 11.25
CA SER A 112 -4.69 9.26 9.99
C SER A 112 -5.60 10.30 9.34
N ASP A 113 -6.92 10.25 9.55
CA ASP A 113 -7.88 11.20 8.98
C ASP A 113 -7.63 12.67 9.38
N ARG A 114 -6.85 12.95 10.43
CA ARG A 114 -6.41 14.31 10.79
C ARG A 114 -4.91 14.58 10.63
N ARG A 115 -4.11 13.56 10.30
CA ARG A 115 -2.66 13.68 10.02
C ARG A 115 -2.31 13.59 8.53
N GLN A 116 -3.18 13.03 7.70
CA GLN A 116 -2.97 12.81 6.26
C GLN A 116 -3.71 13.80 5.35
N VAL A 117 -4.41 14.78 5.93
CA VAL A 117 -5.22 15.76 5.19
C VAL A 117 -4.38 16.60 4.22
N TRP A 118 -3.07 16.65 4.41
CA TRP A 118 -2.23 17.59 3.68
C TRP A 118 -2.30 17.43 2.16
N ILE A 119 -2.10 16.24 1.57
CA ILE A 119 -2.08 16.12 0.11
C ILE A 119 -2.35 14.67 -0.36
N LYS A 120 -3.52 14.08 -0.08
CA LYS A 120 -3.89 12.83 -0.78
C LYS A 120 -4.42 13.07 -2.20
N ASP A 121 -4.86 14.29 -2.50
CA ASP A 121 -5.47 14.65 -3.78
C ASP A 121 -4.83 15.85 -4.48
N VAL A 122 -4.08 16.73 -3.79
CA VAL A 122 -3.45 17.95 -4.36
C VAL A 122 -2.32 17.67 -5.38
N GLY A 123 -2.13 16.40 -5.72
CA GLY A 123 -0.91 15.89 -6.30
C GLY A 123 -0.76 15.87 -7.80
N ARG A 124 -1.85 15.99 -8.55
CA ARG A 124 -1.85 16.24 -9.98
C ARG A 124 -2.48 17.59 -10.20
N ASN A 125 -1.65 18.59 -10.55
CA ASN A 125 -2.05 19.93 -10.95
C ASN A 125 -3.25 20.47 -10.16
N ALA A 126 -3.01 21.23 -9.09
CA ALA A 126 -4.07 21.73 -8.23
C ALA A 126 -5.17 22.59 -8.93
N ILE A 127 -4.95 22.94 -10.20
CA ILE A 127 -5.91 23.57 -11.12
C ILE A 127 -6.94 22.56 -11.68
N ASP A 128 -6.57 21.30 -11.92
CA ASP A 128 -7.47 20.25 -12.43
C ASP A 128 -8.45 19.76 -11.36
N ILE A 129 -8.07 19.81 -10.08
CA ILE A 129 -8.87 19.33 -8.95
C ILE A 129 -10.16 20.15 -8.78
N LYS A 130 -10.04 21.49 -8.79
CA LYS A 130 -11.21 22.38 -8.64
C LYS A 130 -12.22 22.22 -9.78
N ARG A 131 -11.74 21.89 -10.98
CA ARG A 131 -12.59 21.57 -12.13
C ARG A 131 -13.30 20.23 -11.94
N ASN A 132 -12.60 19.23 -11.40
CA ASN A 132 -13.18 17.92 -11.14
C ASN A 132 -14.24 17.95 -10.02
N GLU A 133 -14.05 18.72 -8.94
CA GLU A 133 -15.02 18.84 -7.85
C GLU A 133 -16.38 19.39 -8.31
N LEU A 134 -16.39 20.41 -9.17
CA LEU A 134 -17.62 20.98 -9.73
C LEU A 134 -18.34 19.99 -10.67
N GLU A 135 -17.62 19.10 -11.35
CA GLU A 135 -18.22 18.03 -12.16
C GLU A 135 -18.77 16.90 -11.28
N VAL A 136 -18.13 16.59 -10.15
CA VAL A 136 -18.49 15.50 -9.23
C VAL A 136 -19.87 15.66 -8.61
N ASP A 137 -20.20 16.84 -8.12
CA ASP A 137 -21.49 17.06 -7.44
C ASP A 137 -22.67 16.98 -8.42
N ALA A 138 -22.48 17.44 -9.66
CA ALA A 138 -23.48 17.31 -10.71
C ALA A 138 -23.79 15.82 -11.03
N PHE A 139 -22.78 14.94 -11.04
CA PHE A 139 -23.02 13.51 -11.25
C PHE A 139 -23.74 12.85 -10.07
N ARG A 140 -23.39 13.22 -8.83
CA ARG A 140 -24.04 12.68 -7.63
C ARG A 140 -25.53 13.04 -7.58
N ASP A 141 -25.88 14.26 -7.96
CA ASP A 141 -27.28 14.70 -8.00
C ASP A 141 -28.06 13.96 -9.08
N VAL A 142 -27.48 13.83 -10.29
CA VAL A 142 -28.11 13.07 -11.38
C VAL A 142 -28.35 11.62 -10.98
N LEU A 143 -27.38 10.97 -10.31
CA LEU A 143 -27.48 9.57 -9.88
C LEU A 143 -28.49 9.33 -8.74
N ARG A 144 -29.08 10.40 -8.17
CA ARG A 144 -30.15 10.31 -7.16
C ARG A 144 -31.56 10.48 -7.74
N THR A 145 -31.68 10.84 -9.02
CA THR A 145 -32.97 11.18 -9.65
C THR A 145 -33.86 9.96 -9.98
N ASN A 146 -33.36 8.72 -9.85
CA ASN A 146 -34.03 7.47 -10.27
C ASN A 146 -34.45 7.47 -11.76
N ASP A 147 -33.89 8.35 -12.58
CA ASP A 147 -34.07 8.37 -14.03
C ASP A 147 -33.01 7.48 -14.68
N ARG A 148 -33.45 6.34 -15.21
CA ARG A 148 -32.57 5.35 -15.82
C ARG A 148 -31.70 5.92 -16.94
N GLN A 149 -32.25 6.80 -17.78
CA GLN A 149 -31.51 7.32 -18.93
C GLN A 149 -30.46 8.33 -18.51
N LEU A 150 -30.77 9.17 -17.52
CA LEU A 150 -29.81 10.11 -16.95
C LEU A 150 -28.70 9.39 -16.18
N GLU A 151 -29.03 8.33 -15.43
CA GLU A 151 -28.07 7.48 -14.74
C GLU A 151 -27.10 6.78 -15.71
N GLU A 152 -27.62 6.16 -16.78
CA GLU A 152 -26.81 5.52 -17.82
C GLU A 152 -25.84 6.52 -18.48
N ASN A 153 -26.32 7.74 -18.80
CA ASN A 153 -25.49 8.78 -19.39
C ASN A 153 -24.41 9.29 -18.43
N ALA A 154 -24.75 9.46 -17.15
CA ALA A 154 -23.81 9.86 -16.11
C ALA A 154 -22.69 8.82 -15.96
N ILE A 155 -23.05 7.54 -15.80
CA ILE A 155 -22.10 6.42 -15.66
C ILE A 155 -21.18 6.31 -16.89
N ASN A 156 -21.74 6.43 -18.10
CA ASN A 156 -20.96 6.41 -19.34
C ASN A 156 -19.95 7.56 -19.42
N LYS A 157 -20.31 8.75 -18.94
CA LYS A 157 -19.39 9.90 -18.90
C LYS A 157 -18.30 9.71 -17.84
N LEU A 158 -18.65 9.19 -16.67
CA LEU A 158 -17.69 8.84 -15.61
C LEU A 158 -16.67 7.79 -16.09
N SER A 159 -17.13 6.71 -16.74
CA SER A 159 -16.26 5.65 -17.33
C SER A 159 -15.21 6.20 -18.31
N ARG A 160 -15.54 7.28 -19.04
CA ARG A 160 -14.64 7.86 -20.04
C ARG A 160 -13.57 8.79 -19.47
N SER A 161 -13.83 9.38 -18.31
CA SER A 161 -12.95 10.42 -17.73
C SER A 161 -11.66 9.88 -17.11
N LEU A 162 -11.60 8.58 -16.75
CA LEU A 162 -10.43 7.94 -16.12
C LEU A 162 -9.80 8.80 -15.00
N THR A 163 -10.64 9.27 -14.07
CA THR A 163 -10.21 10.03 -12.89
C THR A 163 -10.51 9.29 -11.59
N LYS A 164 -9.77 9.62 -10.52
CA LYS A 164 -9.98 9.06 -9.17
C LYS A 164 -11.38 9.39 -8.67
N GLU A 165 -11.88 10.59 -8.96
CA GLU A 165 -13.19 11.05 -8.53
C GLU A 165 -14.29 10.24 -9.19
N SER A 166 -14.18 9.98 -10.50
CA SER A 166 -15.13 9.13 -11.22
C SER A 166 -15.14 7.70 -10.69
N VAL A 167 -13.96 7.14 -10.38
CA VAL A 167 -13.87 5.83 -9.70
C VAL A 167 -14.56 5.88 -8.34
N SER A 168 -14.35 6.94 -7.55
CA SER A 168 -14.97 7.09 -6.23
C SER A 168 -16.50 7.11 -6.33
N ILE A 169 -17.06 7.92 -7.23
CA ILE A 169 -18.52 8.00 -7.43
C ILE A 169 -19.07 6.63 -7.84
N LEU A 170 -18.44 5.96 -8.81
CA LEU A 170 -18.88 4.65 -9.27
C LEU A 170 -18.80 3.60 -8.15
N LYS A 171 -17.74 3.62 -7.32
CA LYS A 171 -17.62 2.75 -6.14
C LYS A 171 -18.72 3.01 -5.11
N ASP A 172 -19.08 4.27 -4.90
CA ASP A 172 -20.17 4.64 -3.98
C ASP A 172 -21.50 4.10 -4.49
N VAL A 173 -21.81 4.28 -5.78
CA VAL A 173 -23.02 3.72 -6.41
C VAL A 173 -23.08 2.20 -6.25
N VAL A 174 -21.97 1.48 -6.44
CA VAL A 174 -21.92 0.02 -6.26
C VAL A 174 -22.22 -0.41 -4.83
N LYS A 175 -21.83 0.40 -3.84
CA LYS A 175 -22.08 0.13 -2.42
C LYS A 175 -23.51 0.45 -2.00
N THR A 176 -24.07 1.57 -2.48
CA THR A 176 -25.33 2.12 -1.97
C THR A 176 -26.55 1.72 -2.78
N SER A 177 -26.40 1.37 -4.06
CA SER A 177 -27.54 1.02 -4.93
C SER A 177 -27.94 -0.45 -4.82
N ALA A 178 -29.25 -0.70 -4.78
CA ALA A 178 -29.87 -2.03 -4.85
C ALA A 178 -30.48 -2.36 -6.24
N SER A 179 -30.33 -1.47 -7.23
CA SER A 179 -30.96 -1.52 -8.55
C SER A 179 -29.97 -1.90 -9.67
N ASP A 180 -30.44 -1.96 -10.92
CA ASP A 180 -29.64 -2.14 -12.15
C ASP A 180 -28.46 -1.13 -12.27
N THR A 181 -28.59 0.05 -11.66
CA THR A 181 -27.57 1.10 -11.61
C THR A 181 -26.25 0.61 -11.00
N LYS A 182 -26.33 -0.31 -10.03
CA LYS A 182 -25.15 -0.98 -9.45
C LYS A 182 -24.39 -1.80 -10.50
N ILE A 183 -25.11 -2.53 -11.35
CA ILE A 183 -24.50 -3.37 -12.40
C ILE A 183 -23.81 -2.46 -13.42
N LEU A 184 -24.47 -1.38 -13.83
CA LEU A 184 -23.90 -0.39 -14.75
C LEU A 184 -22.62 0.25 -14.18
N ALA A 185 -22.63 0.65 -12.90
CA ALA A 185 -21.46 1.24 -12.26
C ALA A 185 -20.32 0.23 -12.10
N ALA A 186 -20.62 -1.04 -11.78
CA ALA A 186 -19.62 -2.10 -11.72
C ALA A 186 -19.01 -2.39 -13.10
N SER A 187 -19.82 -2.43 -14.16
CA SER A 187 -19.35 -2.58 -15.55
C SER A 187 -18.47 -1.41 -15.98
N ALA A 188 -18.82 -0.17 -15.61
CA ALA A 188 -18.00 1.00 -15.88
C ALA A 188 -16.64 0.93 -15.19
N LEU A 189 -16.57 0.48 -13.94
CA LEU A 189 -15.29 0.30 -13.24
C LEU A 189 -14.39 -0.73 -13.94
N ILE A 190 -14.97 -1.85 -14.39
CA ILE A 190 -14.23 -2.88 -15.15
C ILE A 190 -13.72 -2.30 -16.48
N GLU A 191 -14.54 -1.52 -17.19
CA GLU A 191 -14.15 -0.88 -18.45
C GLU A 191 -13.00 0.13 -18.25
N MET A 192 -13.02 0.89 -17.15
CA MET A 192 -11.94 1.82 -16.79
C MET A 192 -10.63 1.07 -16.53
N GLU A 193 -10.71 -0.04 -15.79
CA GLU A 193 -9.55 -0.89 -15.49
C GLU A 193 -8.98 -1.51 -16.76
N ASP A 194 -9.83 -2.06 -17.63
CA ASP A 194 -9.42 -2.66 -18.91
C ASP A 194 -8.72 -1.66 -19.84
N LYS A 195 -9.22 -0.42 -19.93
CA LYS A 195 -8.57 0.65 -20.70
C LYS A 195 -7.15 0.93 -20.22
N ILE A 196 -6.94 1.01 -18.91
CA ILE A 196 -5.62 1.30 -18.35
C ILE A 196 -4.68 0.10 -18.45
N ILE A 197 -5.17 -1.11 -18.19
CA ILE A 197 -4.38 -2.33 -18.37
C ILE A 197 -3.94 -2.46 -19.82
N THR A 198 -4.85 -2.25 -20.78
CA THR A 198 -4.54 -2.30 -22.21
C THR A 198 -3.48 -1.27 -22.59
N LYS A 199 -3.59 -0.05 -22.05
CA LYS A 199 -2.57 1.00 -22.25
C LYS A 199 -1.21 0.57 -21.68
N ILE A 200 -1.18 0.04 -20.45
CA ILE A 200 0.04 -0.43 -19.79
C ILE A 200 0.71 -1.54 -20.59
N GLU A 201 -0.03 -2.57 -21.00
CA GLU A 201 0.53 -3.70 -21.75
C GLU A 201 1.05 -3.25 -23.13
N THR A 202 0.36 -2.32 -23.78
CA THR A 202 0.81 -1.73 -25.05
C THR A 202 2.14 -0.99 -24.88
N LEU A 203 2.23 -0.10 -23.89
CA LEU A 203 3.45 0.66 -23.60
C LEU A 203 4.59 -0.26 -23.18
N ARG A 204 4.31 -1.27 -22.36
CA ARG A 204 5.29 -2.27 -21.92
C ARG A 204 5.85 -3.06 -23.10
N ALA A 205 5.00 -3.47 -24.04
CA ALA A 205 5.45 -4.15 -25.25
C ALA A 205 6.33 -3.24 -26.13
N GLN A 206 5.99 -1.95 -26.23
CA GLN A 206 6.79 -0.96 -26.95
C GLN A 206 8.17 -0.77 -26.30
N VAL A 207 8.24 -0.59 -24.97
CA VAL A 207 9.51 -0.49 -24.23
C VAL A 207 10.36 -1.75 -24.41
N TYR A 208 9.74 -2.94 -24.40
CA TYR A 208 10.47 -4.20 -24.61
C TYR A 208 11.06 -4.31 -26.03
N GLN A 209 10.35 -3.84 -27.04
CA GLN A 209 10.79 -3.91 -28.44
C GLN A 209 11.81 -2.84 -28.79
N ASN A 210 11.59 -1.60 -28.32
CA ASN A 210 12.44 -0.46 -28.59
C ASN A 210 12.39 0.52 -27.40
N PRO A 211 13.31 0.41 -26.44
CA PRO A 211 13.33 1.31 -25.29
C PRO A 211 13.69 2.73 -25.72
N ASP A 212 12.75 3.66 -25.60
CA ASP A 212 12.98 5.10 -25.77
C ASP A 212 12.49 5.87 -24.54
N GLY A 213 13.12 7.01 -24.25
CA GLY A 213 12.81 7.79 -23.05
C GLY A 213 11.35 8.25 -22.98
N HIS A 214 10.74 8.60 -24.10
CA HIS A 214 9.35 9.05 -24.11
C HIS A 214 8.39 7.92 -23.71
N THR A 215 8.52 6.74 -24.31
CA THR A 215 7.68 5.58 -23.99
C THR A 215 7.92 5.07 -22.57
N ILE A 216 9.17 5.13 -22.07
CA ILE A 216 9.49 4.76 -20.67
C ILE A 216 8.78 5.72 -19.70
N LEU A 217 8.82 7.03 -19.95
CA LEU A 217 8.13 8.02 -19.12
C LEU A 217 6.60 7.82 -19.15
N GLU A 218 6.03 7.56 -20.34
CA GLU A 218 4.60 7.31 -20.47
C GLU A 218 4.18 6.00 -19.78
N LEU A 219 5.03 4.98 -19.77
CA LEU A 219 4.80 3.76 -19.00
C LEU A 219 4.83 4.03 -17.49
N ALA A 220 5.80 4.81 -17.02
CA ALA A 220 5.88 5.24 -15.61
C ALA A 220 4.59 5.96 -15.18
N ARG A 221 4.12 6.91 -16.00
CA ARG A 221 2.88 7.66 -15.80
C ARG A 221 1.64 6.79 -15.87
N ALA A 222 1.61 5.76 -16.72
CA ALA A 222 0.50 4.83 -16.79
C ALA A 222 0.39 4.00 -15.50
N TYR A 223 1.51 3.50 -14.97
CA TYR A 223 1.54 2.81 -13.68
C TYR A 223 1.14 3.72 -12.51
N ASP A 224 1.66 4.95 -12.46
CA ASP A 224 1.26 5.95 -11.47
C ASP A 224 -0.24 6.26 -11.56
N SER A 225 -0.77 6.47 -12.76
CA SER A 225 -2.20 6.72 -12.99
C SER A 225 -3.06 5.57 -12.47
N TYR A 226 -2.64 4.33 -12.71
CA TYR A 226 -3.37 3.17 -12.25
C TYR A 226 -3.42 3.09 -10.71
N CYS A 227 -2.31 3.41 -10.05
CA CYS A 227 -2.26 3.53 -8.59
C CYS A 227 -3.14 4.68 -8.07
N TYR A 228 -3.15 5.80 -8.79
CA TYR A 228 -3.88 7.01 -8.39
C TYR A 228 -5.40 6.89 -8.50
N LEU A 229 -5.90 6.13 -9.48
CA LEU A 229 -7.33 5.91 -9.67
C LEU A 229 -8.03 5.31 -8.44
N GLY A 230 -7.28 4.60 -7.60
CA GLY A 230 -7.83 3.96 -6.41
C GLY A 230 -8.73 2.77 -6.71
N VAL A 231 -8.67 2.18 -7.92
CA VAL A 231 -9.36 0.93 -8.27
C VAL A 231 -8.68 -0.30 -7.66
N LEU A 232 -7.36 -0.26 -7.52
CA LEU A 232 -6.51 -1.36 -7.06
C LEU A 232 -6.68 -1.68 -5.57
N ASP A 233 -6.52 -2.96 -5.22
CA ASP A 233 -6.28 -3.38 -3.83
C ASP A 233 -4.86 -3.01 -3.37
N THR A 234 -4.61 -3.05 -2.06
CA THR A 234 -3.34 -2.64 -1.46
C THR A 234 -2.11 -3.38 -2.00
N VAL A 235 -2.23 -4.67 -2.31
CA VAL A 235 -1.09 -5.47 -2.80
C VAL A 235 -0.78 -5.07 -4.23
N SER A 236 -1.81 -4.99 -5.07
CA SER A 236 -1.68 -4.58 -6.47
C SER A 236 -1.20 -3.14 -6.58
N GLN A 237 -1.72 -2.23 -5.75
CA GLN A 237 -1.27 -0.84 -5.68
C GLN A 237 0.23 -0.75 -5.36
N LYS A 238 0.71 -1.49 -4.35
CA LYS A 238 2.14 -1.51 -4.03
C LYS A 238 2.99 -2.07 -5.18
N HIS A 239 2.49 -3.08 -5.87
CA HIS A 239 3.18 -3.66 -7.03
C HIS A 239 3.33 -2.62 -8.17
N TYR A 240 2.24 -2.00 -8.60
CA TYR A 240 2.26 -1.01 -9.67
C TYR A 240 2.98 0.28 -9.26
N GLN A 241 2.96 0.66 -7.98
CA GLN A 241 3.73 1.79 -7.47
C GLN A 241 5.24 1.54 -7.59
N ASN A 242 5.71 0.33 -7.28
CA ASN A 242 7.11 -0.04 -7.47
C ASN A 242 7.51 -0.03 -8.95
N LEU A 243 6.63 -0.51 -9.84
CA LEU A 243 6.86 -0.46 -11.29
C LEU A 243 6.95 0.99 -11.78
N ALA A 244 6.07 1.88 -11.29
CA ALA A 244 6.16 3.31 -11.60
C ALA A 244 7.52 3.87 -11.18
N LEU A 245 7.95 3.63 -9.94
CA LEU A 245 9.24 4.09 -9.42
C LEU A 245 10.42 3.61 -10.29
N GLU A 246 10.43 2.33 -10.68
CA GLU A 246 11.48 1.74 -11.52
C GLU A 246 11.55 2.42 -12.90
N GLN A 247 10.40 2.67 -13.53
CA GLN A 247 10.37 3.34 -14.83
C GLN A 247 10.74 4.82 -14.74
N TYR A 248 10.33 5.53 -13.68
CA TYR A 248 10.78 6.90 -13.43
C TYR A 248 12.30 6.97 -13.20
N GLU A 249 12.85 6.03 -12.42
CA GLU A 249 14.29 5.95 -12.20
C GLU A 249 15.04 5.69 -13.51
N THR A 250 14.55 4.75 -14.33
CA THR A 250 15.12 4.44 -15.65
C THR A 250 15.07 5.66 -16.57
N PHE A 251 13.95 6.38 -16.59
CA PHE A 251 13.82 7.60 -17.39
C PHE A 251 14.78 8.70 -16.92
N LEU A 252 14.89 8.93 -15.61
CA LEU A 252 15.75 9.97 -15.05
C LEU A 252 17.25 9.65 -15.18
N GLN A 253 17.64 8.40 -15.47
CA GLN A 253 18.99 8.07 -15.91
C GLN A 253 19.29 8.59 -17.33
N ILE A 254 18.26 8.69 -18.18
CA ILE A 254 18.36 9.23 -19.54
C ILE A 254 18.31 10.76 -19.50
N ASP A 255 17.33 11.31 -18.79
CA ASP A 255 17.14 12.76 -18.63
C ASP A 255 16.97 13.15 -17.16
N SER A 256 18.10 13.30 -16.47
CA SER A 256 18.13 13.72 -15.07
C SER A 256 17.60 15.15 -14.84
N GLY A 257 17.54 15.98 -15.90
CA GLY A 257 17.11 17.37 -15.87
C GLY A 257 15.63 17.57 -16.16
N HIS A 258 14.86 16.50 -16.32
CA HIS A 258 13.43 16.61 -16.61
C HIS A 258 12.65 17.03 -15.36
N ARG A 259 12.18 18.28 -15.35
CA ARG A 259 11.49 18.90 -14.21
C ARG A 259 10.25 18.12 -13.76
N GLU A 260 9.36 17.81 -14.70
CA GLU A 260 8.09 17.12 -14.44
C GLU A 260 8.32 15.69 -13.94
N ALA A 261 9.27 14.95 -14.53
CA ALA A 261 9.59 13.60 -14.06
C ALA A 261 10.20 13.61 -12.66
N ASN A 262 11.07 14.57 -12.32
CA ASN A 262 11.59 14.73 -10.95
C ASN A 262 10.45 15.04 -9.96
N LEU A 263 9.48 15.87 -10.34
CA LEU A 263 8.30 16.18 -9.54
C LEU A 263 7.41 14.93 -9.33
N GLU A 264 7.04 14.26 -10.41
CA GLU A 264 6.20 13.06 -10.40
C GLU A 264 6.87 11.91 -9.63
N TYR A 265 8.18 11.69 -9.84
CA TYR A 265 8.95 10.68 -9.12
C TYR A 265 9.05 11.00 -7.63
N GLY A 266 9.36 12.26 -7.29
CA GLY A 266 9.40 12.74 -5.90
C GLY A 266 8.09 12.51 -5.15
N ARG A 267 6.94 12.80 -5.79
CA ARG A 267 5.61 12.49 -5.26
C ARG A 267 5.44 11.00 -4.95
N ILE A 268 5.80 10.13 -5.89
CA ILE A 268 5.59 8.68 -5.71
C ILE A 268 6.52 8.13 -4.64
N LEU A 269 7.78 8.58 -4.60
CA LEU A 269 8.73 8.25 -3.54
C LEU A 269 8.18 8.58 -2.15
N LEU A 270 7.55 9.75 -2.01
CA LEU A 270 6.93 10.19 -0.77
C LEU A 270 5.76 9.27 -0.36
N ASN A 271 4.93 8.87 -1.33
CA ASN A 271 3.85 7.90 -1.12
C ASN A 271 4.35 6.49 -0.82
N SER A 272 5.58 6.14 -1.21
CA SER A 272 6.25 4.88 -0.85
C SER A 272 7.04 4.95 0.45
N GLY A 273 7.01 6.09 1.16
CA GLY A 273 7.75 6.29 2.42
C GLY A 273 9.24 6.54 2.23
N LYS A 274 9.72 6.75 1.00
CA LYS A 274 11.11 7.10 0.67
C LYS A 274 11.30 8.62 0.75
N THR A 275 11.08 9.19 1.94
CA THR A 275 10.99 10.65 2.15
C THR A 275 12.27 11.39 1.74
N GLU A 276 13.45 10.89 2.10
CA GLU A 276 14.72 11.56 1.77
C GLU A 276 14.98 11.62 0.25
N ASP A 277 14.72 10.51 -0.45
CA ASP A 277 14.83 10.46 -1.91
C ASP A 277 13.81 11.40 -2.58
N ALA A 278 12.60 11.50 -2.00
CA ALA A 278 11.59 12.44 -2.46
C ALA A 278 12.08 13.89 -2.33
N ILE A 279 12.63 14.28 -1.18
CA ILE A 279 13.19 15.63 -0.96
C ILE A 279 14.25 15.94 -2.02
N LYS A 280 15.16 15.00 -2.31
CA LYS A 280 16.20 15.20 -3.33
C LYS A 280 15.61 15.51 -4.71
N ASN A 281 14.67 14.70 -5.19
CA ASN A 281 14.07 14.87 -6.52
C ASN A 281 13.18 16.12 -6.59
N LEU A 282 12.41 16.41 -5.55
CA LEU A 282 11.57 17.60 -5.51
C LEU A 282 12.40 18.90 -5.44
N ARG A 283 13.57 18.89 -4.77
CA ARG A 283 14.51 20.03 -4.81
C ARG A 283 15.09 20.24 -6.21
N LEU A 284 15.35 19.17 -6.96
CA LEU A 284 15.77 19.28 -8.36
C LEU A 284 14.65 19.88 -9.22
N ALA A 285 13.42 19.37 -9.10
CA ALA A 285 12.27 19.93 -9.81
C ALA A 285 12.06 21.42 -9.50
N LEU A 286 12.19 21.81 -8.23
CA LEU A 286 12.11 23.21 -7.81
C LEU A 286 13.26 24.06 -8.37
N ALA A 287 14.48 23.54 -8.40
CA ALA A 287 15.64 24.27 -8.93
C ALA A 287 15.53 24.50 -10.45
N LEU A 288 14.95 23.53 -11.17
CA LEU A 288 14.69 23.63 -12.60
C LEU A 288 13.60 24.64 -12.93
N SER A 289 12.67 24.90 -11.99
CA SER A 289 11.56 25.85 -12.20
C SER A 289 11.12 26.50 -10.88
N PRO A 290 11.84 27.54 -10.44
CA PRO A 290 11.62 28.19 -9.16
C PRO A 290 10.24 28.84 -8.99
N GLU A 291 9.59 29.18 -10.10
CA GLU A 291 8.25 29.76 -10.19
C GLU A 291 7.11 28.73 -10.05
N ASP A 292 7.42 27.44 -10.25
CA ASP A 292 6.44 26.38 -10.07
C ASP A 292 6.22 26.12 -8.58
N VAL A 293 4.95 26.20 -8.20
CA VAL A 293 4.48 26.05 -6.83
C VAL A 293 4.33 24.57 -6.47
N ASN A 294 4.14 23.67 -7.45
CA ASN A 294 3.89 22.25 -7.18
C ASN A 294 5.06 21.55 -6.47
N PRO A 295 6.34 21.70 -6.89
CA PRO A 295 7.46 21.15 -6.14
C PRO A 295 7.57 21.70 -4.71
N GLN A 296 7.17 22.96 -4.49
CA GLN A 296 7.20 23.59 -3.17
C GLN A 296 6.15 22.96 -2.24
N ILE A 297 4.93 22.76 -2.73
CA ILE A 297 3.87 22.09 -1.98
C ILE A 297 4.32 20.67 -1.57
N TRP A 298 4.88 19.91 -2.51
CA TRP A 298 5.35 18.56 -2.22
C TRP A 298 6.57 18.50 -1.30
N LEU A 299 7.47 19.48 -1.39
CA LEU A 299 8.59 19.61 -0.46
C LEU A 299 8.09 19.93 0.96
N ALA A 300 7.06 20.76 1.11
CA ALA A 300 6.51 21.06 2.42
C ALA A 300 5.97 19.80 3.10
N GLU A 301 5.24 18.96 2.36
CA GLU A 301 4.78 17.65 2.84
C GLU A 301 5.95 16.71 3.15
N ALA A 302 6.98 16.70 2.31
CA ALA A 302 8.15 15.86 2.55
C ALA A 302 8.91 16.27 3.82
N TYR A 303 9.11 17.57 4.04
CA TYR A 303 9.68 18.09 5.28
C TYR A 303 8.80 17.81 6.49
N TYR A 304 7.49 17.91 6.35
CA TYR A 304 6.57 17.57 7.44
C TYR A 304 6.67 16.08 7.82
N ARG A 305 6.73 15.18 6.84
CA ARG A 305 6.91 13.73 7.07
C ARG A 305 8.27 13.38 7.67
N SER A 306 9.31 14.14 7.36
CA SER A 306 10.63 14.00 7.99
C SER A 306 10.74 14.74 9.34
N GLN A 307 9.66 15.37 9.81
CA GLN A 307 9.60 16.18 11.03
C GLN A 307 10.50 17.43 11.02
N ASP A 308 10.90 17.88 9.83
CA ASP A 308 11.68 19.10 9.60
C ASP A 308 10.77 20.33 9.52
N TYR A 309 10.16 20.67 10.66
CA TYR A 309 9.17 21.75 10.74
C TYR A 309 9.75 23.14 10.44
N ASP A 310 11.07 23.32 10.62
CA ASP A 310 11.75 24.57 10.27
C ASP A 310 11.70 24.82 8.77
N ASN A 311 11.98 23.78 7.96
CA ASN A 311 11.89 23.89 6.52
C ASN A 311 10.45 23.93 6.01
N VAL A 312 9.50 23.28 6.69
CA VAL A 312 8.05 23.47 6.42
C VAL A 312 7.69 24.95 6.56
N ARG A 313 8.00 25.56 7.71
CA ARG A 313 7.68 26.97 7.98
C ARG A 313 8.32 27.92 6.97
N LYS A 314 9.61 27.75 6.67
CA LYS A 314 10.31 28.56 5.66
C LYS A 314 9.61 28.49 4.31
N LEU A 315 9.19 27.30 3.91
CA LEU A 315 8.56 27.08 2.62
C LEU A 315 7.13 27.63 2.57
N CYS A 316 6.34 27.42 3.62
CA CYS A 316 5.01 28.03 3.75
C CYS A 316 5.09 29.56 3.75
N THR A 317 6.08 30.15 4.43
CA THR A 317 6.30 31.62 4.41
C THR A 317 6.55 32.12 2.99
N LYS A 318 7.35 31.39 2.20
CA LYS A 318 7.57 31.72 0.77
C LYS A 318 6.29 31.54 -0.06
N LEU A 319 5.48 30.54 0.27
CA LEU A 319 4.21 30.26 -0.41
C LEU A 319 3.13 31.30 -0.11
N ALA A 320 3.17 31.97 1.05
CA ALA A 320 2.16 32.96 1.45
C ALA A 320 1.98 34.10 0.43
N ASP A 321 3.06 34.51 -0.23
CA ASP A 321 3.04 35.55 -1.27
C ASP A 321 2.42 35.08 -2.61
N THR A 322 2.09 33.79 -2.72
CA THR A 322 1.57 33.18 -3.95
C THR A 322 0.07 33.47 -4.10
N LYS A 323 -0.26 34.39 -5.03
CA LYS A 323 -1.65 34.84 -5.29
C LYS A 323 -2.62 33.73 -5.70
N LYS A 324 -2.16 32.68 -6.38
CA LYS A 324 -2.99 31.59 -6.91
C LYS A 324 -2.66 30.26 -6.22
N LEU A 325 -3.00 30.16 -4.94
CA LEU A 325 -3.02 28.88 -4.23
C LEU A 325 -4.44 28.32 -4.19
N PRO A 326 -4.61 26.99 -4.28
CA PRO A 326 -5.85 26.33 -3.87
C PRO A 326 -6.23 26.74 -2.44
N GLU A 327 -7.52 26.78 -2.15
CA GLU A 327 -8.04 27.23 -0.85
C GLU A 327 -7.52 26.36 0.30
N ASP A 328 -7.58 25.05 0.15
CA ASP A 328 -7.05 24.08 1.13
C ASP A 328 -5.55 24.29 1.42
N ILE A 329 -4.77 24.59 0.39
CA ILE A 329 -3.33 24.85 0.52
C ILE A 329 -3.10 26.22 1.16
N ARG A 330 -3.95 27.21 0.87
CA ARG A 330 -3.87 28.53 1.49
C ARG A 330 -4.14 28.46 2.99
N GLU A 331 -5.17 27.74 3.42
CA GLU A 331 -5.47 27.56 4.85
C GLU A 331 -4.27 26.97 5.61
N VAL A 332 -3.62 25.97 4.99
CA VAL A 332 -2.43 25.33 5.52
C VAL A 332 -1.24 26.29 5.60
N VAL A 333 -1.00 27.06 4.54
CA VAL A 333 0.08 28.05 4.50
C VAL A 333 -0.14 29.14 5.55
N ASP A 334 -1.37 29.62 5.70
CA ASP A 334 -1.75 30.64 6.69
C ASP A 334 -1.54 30.11 8.12
N TRP A 335 -1.87 28.85 8.38
CA TRP A 335 -1.63 28.22 9.69
C TRP A 335 -0.15 28.19 10.06
N TRP A 336 0.73 27.80 9.15
CA TRP A 336 2.18 27.72 9.42
C TRP A 336 2.87 29.09 9.52
N THR A 337 2.25 30.14 9.00
CA THR A 337 2.81 31.51 9.00
C THR A 337 2.32 32.37 10.16
N THR A 338 1.17 32.06 10.75
CA THR A 338 0.55 32.84 11.84
C THR A 338 0.99 32.43 13.26
N GLN A 339 1.72 31.34 13.43
CA GLN A 339 2.05 30.81 14.76
C GLN A 339 3.05 31.65 15.59
N ASP A 340 3.68 32.67 15.01
CA ASP A 340 4.65 33.51 15.73
C ASP A 340 3.97 34.50 16.70
N ASP A 341 2.66 34.76 16.54
CA ASP A 341 1.90 35.69 17.39
C ASP A 341 1.41 35.08 18.73
N VAL A 342 1.63 33.78 18.97
CA VAL A 342 1.07 33.06 20.14
C VAL A 342 2.14 32.66 21.17
N ILE A 343 3.43 32.74 20.82
CA ILE A 343 4.55 32.33 21.71
C ILE A 343 5.52 33.48 22.04
N ALA A 344 5.27 34.69 21.55
CA ALA A 344 5.92 35.92 22.04
C ALA A 344 5.13 36.52 23.21
#